data_AF-A0A3B8VPT6-F1
#
_entry.id   AF-A0A3B8VPT6-F1
#
_cell.length_a   1.000
_cell.length_b   1.000
_cell.length_c   1.000
_cell.angle_alpha   90.00
_cell.angle_beta   90.00
_cell.angle_gamma   90.00
#
_symmetry.space_group_name_H-M   'P 1'
#
loop_
_entity.id
_entity.type
_entity.pdbx_description
1 polymer ?
#
loop_
_entity_poly.entity_id
_entity_poly.type
_entity_poly.pdbx_seq_one_letter_code
_entity_poly.pdbx_strand_id
1 'polypeptide(L)' 'MSLNQQNSSASGQSQPKYNRIVVKAGTTLLTGGTDRLDLEMMASLVGQVARLQFQGRQMMIVSSG' A
#
# COMPACT_ATOMS: atom_id res chain seq x y z
N MET A 1 -31.47 -19.96 35.89
CA MET A 1 -31.86 -19.44 34.57
C MET A 1 -30.98 -18.23 34.29
N SER A 2 -29.77 -18.45 33.78
CA SER A 2 -29.39 -18.63 32.37
C SER A 2 -28.95 -17.31 31.74
N LEU A 3 -27.65 -17.31 31.45
CA LEU A 3 -26.79 -16.44 30.63
C LEU A 3 -27.48 -15.60 29.54
N ASN A 4 -27.01 -14.36 29.35
CA ASN A 4 -26.26 -13.97 28.13
C ASN A 4 -25.99 -12.46 28.09
N GLN A 5 -24.72 -12.08 28.11
CA GLN A 5 -24.22 -11.06 27.18
C GLN A 5 -22.69 -11.22 27.04
N GLN A 6 -22.31 -12.18 26.21
CA GLN A 6 -21.01 -12.19 25.56
C GLN A 6 -21.00 -11.05 24.54
N ASN A 7 -20.53 -9.86 24.93
CA ASN A 7 -20.03 -8.91 23.94
C ASN A 7 -18.60 -9.30 23.58
N SER A 8 -18.47 -10.40 22.83
CA SER A 8 -17.23 -10.78 22.16
C SER A 8 -17.20 -10.11 20.79
N SER A 9 -17.04 -8.78 20.74
CA SER A 9 -16.63 -8.12 19.50
C SER A 9 -15.10 -8.13 19.47
N ALA A 10 -14.58 -9.03 18.64
CA ALA A 10 -13.20 -9.34 18.37
C ALA A 10 -12.27 -8.11 18.25
N SER A 11 -11.02 -8.31 18.68
CA SER A 11 -9.82 -7.49 18.44
C SER A 11 -10.05 -6.23 17.60
N GLY A 12 -9.89 -5.06 18.22
CA GLY A 12 -9.92 -3.75 17.56
C GLY A 12 -8.81 -3.60 16.51
N GLN A 13 -9.00 -4.21 15.35
CA GLN A 13 -8.26 -3.90 14.14
C GLN A 13 -8.79 -2.54 13.69
N SER A 14 -8.04 -1.48 14.00
CA SER A 14 -8.35 -0.15 13.51
C SER A 14 -8.47 -0.22 11.99
N GLN A 15 -9.67 0.12 11.49
CA GLN A 15 -9.91 0.16 10.06
C GLN A 15 -8.83 1.02 9.41
N PRO A 16 -8.23 0.55 8.30
CA PRO A 16 -7.20 1.30 7.61
C PRO A 16 -7.66 2.72 7.28
N LYS A 17 -6.90 3.73 7.72
CA LYS A 17 -7.25 5.16 7.54
C LYS A 17 -7.48 5.56 6.07
N TYR A 18 -6.86 4.85 5.12
CA TYR A 18 -6.96 5.14 3.69
C TYR A 18 -7.18 3.86 2.89
N ASN A 19 -8.31 3.75 2.19
CA ASN A 19 -8.62 2.59 1.34
C ASN A 19 -8.03 2.70 -0.06
N ARG A 20 -7.78 3.93 -0.54
CA ARG A 20 -7.18 4.22 -1.84
C ARG A 20 -5.90 5.02 -1.65
N ILE A 21 -4.83 4.58 -2.31
CA ILE A 21 -3.52 5.21 -2.26
C ILE A 21 -3.08 5.48 -3.71
N VAL A 22 -2.76 6.74 -3.99
CA VAL A 22 -2.16 7.17 -5.27
C VAL A 22 -0.70 7.48 -5.02
N VAL A 23 0.19 6.72 -5.66
CA VAL A 23 1.63 6.94 -5.59
C VAL A 23 2.04 7.72 -6.83
N LYS A 24 2.56 8.94 -6.64
CA LYS A 24 3.22 9.69 -7.70
C LYS A 24 4.72 9.40 -7.65
N ALA A 25 5.25 8.73 -8.66
CA ALA A 25 6.67 8.43 -8.79
C ALA A 25 7.31 9.38 -9.80
N GLY A 26 8.22 10.25 -9.34
CA GLY A 26 8.92 11.20 -10.20
C GLY A 26 10.07 10.56 -10.99
N THR A 27 10.43 11.15 -12.13
CA THR A 27 11.48 10.65 -13.04
C THR A 27 12.80 10.37 -12.32
N THR A 28 13.31 11.31 -11.52
CA THR A 28 14.56 11.13 -10.75
C THR A 28 14.53 9.91 -9.83
N LEU A 29 13.38 9.61 -9.21
CA LEU A 29 13.21 8.42 -8.38
C LEU A 29 13.26 7.15 -9.24
N LEU A 30 12.58 7.16 -10.39
CA LEU A 30 12.50 6.00 -11.27
C LEU A 30 13.77 5.74 -12.07
N THR A 31 14.66 6.73 -12.21
CA THR A 31 15.88 6.62 -13.02
C THR A 31 17.18 6.69 -12.24
N GLY A 32 17.12 6.92 -10.92
CA GLY A 32 18.31 7.19 -10.11
C GLY A 32 19.07 8.45 -10.55
N GLY A 33 18.38 9.38 -11.23
CA GLY A 33 19.01 10.57 -11.83
C GLY A 33 19.70 10.32 -13.18
N THR A 34 19.56 9.12 -13.75
CA THR A 34 20.10 8.78 -15.08
C THR A 34 19.04 8.88 -16.19
N ASP A 35 19.41 8.54 -17.42
CA ASP A 35 18.54 8.41 -18.59
C ASP A 35 17.91 7.01 -18.73
N ARG A 36 18.14 6.13 -17.74
CA ARG A 36 17.63 4.75 -17.72
C ARG A 36 16.84 4.49 -16.45
N LEU A 37 15.92 3.54 -16.50
CA LEU A 37 15.20 3.10 -15.32
C LEU A 37 16.15 2.41 -14.33
N ASP A 38 16.01 2.77 -13.06
CA ASP A 38 16.61 2.07 -11.93
C ASP A 38 15.71 0.87 -11.60
N LEU A 39 16.13 -0.32 -12.07
CA LEU A 39 15.36 -1.55 -11.88
C LEU A 39 15.31 -2.00 -10.42
N GLU A 40 16.33 -1.67 -9.61
CA GLU A 40 16.35 -2.01 -8.18
C GLU A 40 15.33 -1.17 -7.43
N MET A 41 15.28 0.15 -7.71
CA MET A 41 14.24 1.03 -7.19
C MET A 41 12.86 0.54 -7.63
N MET A 42 12.68 0.26 -8.93
CA MET A 42 11.39 -0.21 -9.46
C MET A 42 10.93 -1.51 -8.80
N ALA A 43 11.83 -2.47 -8.57
CA ALA A 43 11.51 -3.71 -7.86
C ALA A 43 11.09 -3.45 -6.41
N SER A 44 11.79 -2.55 -5.70
CA SER A 44 11.42 -2.14 -4.35
C SER A 44 10.05 -1.47 -4.30
N LEU A 45 9.77 -0.55 -5.23
CA LEU A 45 8.47 0.14 -5.33
C LEU A 45 7.34 -0.86 -5.59
N VAL A 46 7.53 -1.79 -6.53
CA VAL A 46 6.56 -2.85 -6.83
C VAL A 46 6.31 -3.73 -5.62
N GLY A 47 7.35 -4.13 -4.88
CA GLY A 47 7.22 -4.92 -3.65
C GLY A 47 6.39 -4.21 -2.57
N GLN A 48 6.60 -2.91 -2.38
CA GLN A 48 5.81 -2.10 -1.45
C GLN A 48 4.35 -1.98 -1.88
N VAL A 49 4.09 -1.74 -3.16
CA VAL A 49 2.74 -1.66 -3.73
C VAL A 49 2.01 -3.01 -3.59
N ALA A 50 2.67 -4.11 -3.92
CA ALA A 50 2.11 -5.45 -3.79
C ALA A 50 1.74 -5.77 -2.34
N ARG A 51 2.59 -5.40 -1.36
CA ARG A 51 2.30 -5.57 0.07
C ARG A 51 1.05 -4.78 0.49
N LEU A 52 0.89 -3.55 0.01
CA LEU A 52 -0.29 -2.73 0.31
C LEU A 52 -1.54 -3.28 -0.38
N GLN A 53 -1.45 -3.73 -1.63
CA GLN A 53 -2.57 -4.40 -2.32
C GLN A 53 -3.00 -5.66 -1.57
N PHE A 54 -2.05 -6.48 -1.10
CA PHE A 54 -2.33 -7.67 -0.29
C PHE A 54 -3.04 -7.34 1.04
N GLN A 55 -2.79 -6.16 1.61
CA GLN A 55 -3.51 -5.63 2.78
C GLN A 55 -4.89 -5.04 2.45
N GLY A 56 -5.40 -5.24 1.23
CA GLY A 56 -6.73 -4.77 0.80
C GLY A 56 -6.77 -3.30 0.36
N ARG A 57 -5.62 -2.67 0.08
CA ARG A 57 -5.57 -1.29 -0.42
C ARG A 57 -5.75 -1.23 -1.93
N GLN A 58 -6.54 -0.26 -2.39
CA GLN A 58 -6.64 0.09 -3.80
C GLN A 58 -5.46 0.99 -4.19
N MET A 59 -4.56 0.49 -5.05
CA MET A 59 -3.35 1.21 -5.44
C MET A 59 -3.47 1.77 -6.86
N MET A 60 -2.96 2.98 -7.08
CA MET A 60 -2.73 3.57 -8.40
C MET A 60 -1.33 4.19 -8.42
N ILE A 61 -0.57 3.95 -9.49
CA ILE A 61 0.75 4.55 -9.70
C ILE A 61 0.64 5.57 -10.84
N VAL A 62 1.20 6.75 -10.62
CA VAL A 62 1.32 7.82 -11.61
C VAL A 62 2.80 8.15 -11.77
N SER A 63 3.38 7.87 -12.94
CA SER A 63 4.73 8.33 -13.29
C SER A 63 4.68 9.59 -14.14
N SER A 64 5.71 10.43 -14.07
CA SER A 64 5.87 11.58 -14.99
C SER A 64 6.39 11.19 -16.37
N GLY A 65 6.91 9.97 -16.51
CA GLY A 65 7.85 9.64 -17.59
C GLY A 65 9.25 10.04 -17.18
#